data_AF-A0A950UKQ6-F1
#
_entry.id   AF-A0A950UKQ6-F1
#
_cell.length_a   1.000
_cell.length_b   1.000
_cell.length_c   1.000
_cell.angle_alpha   90.00
_cell.angle_beta   90.00
_cell.angle_gamma   90.00
#
_symmetry.space_group_name_H-M   'P 1'
#
loop_
_entity.id
_entity.type
_entity.pdbx_description
1 polymer ?
#
loop_
_entity_poly.entity_id
_entity_poly.type
_entity_poly.pdbx_seq_one_letter_code
_entity_poly.pdbx_strand_id
1 'polypeptide(L)'
;PDLFIQDDYEAVLPGLGSLLAAERITIHDAVCVRLREPQNTAPEGHFTLFTQYERLWELLDHLSITGEQREIVFSGQIRRYLKVLTLPGMTERERVEFFHTASRHFQRFKPAGYSRPANLNGVRHAMLERGSFSGYRALQAANRKRRVLRTVAGKAKQVLGEKARDGAYRELMRLPLEEDLAVFSAYWDRGLACSPAAISAKLTELAPSIRQLWVVRRANVPLIPPGIDYIVPGTRRYWTAMARAKYFINNVNFPDTIVKRPGQIHVQTHHGTPLKRMGVDQIPFPATSRGEDYEALLERCARWDYSVSANQHSTETWQRAYPVPFTSLDYGYPRNDVFSGATAADVLRVRERLGITPGRKAVLYCPTHRDYEAEWTPRLDLERLAGRLGDDFVLLVRGHYFYDRGLSPLEELHRRGLIIDVSNYDSIEELCLASDALITDYSSVMFDYANLDRPIVVFADDWETYSATRGVYFDLTENSPGAVARSQDEVEEMFTSGAWCEEEAAANRTAFRRKFCAFDDGHAAERVVRHVFLGEKGVPPVIPIDQRTPAPTPDKAAALSDW
;
A
#
# COMPACT_ATOMS: atom_id res chain seq x y z
N PRO A 1 -43.16 -22.11 11.96
CA PRO A 1 -43.45 -20.78 12.57
C PRO A 1 -42.56 -20.46 13.77
N ASP A 2 -42.27 -21.45 14.64
CA ASP A 2 -41.47 -21.26 15.87
C ASP A 2 -39.94 -21.32 15.70
N LEU A 3 -39.41 -21.39 14.48
CA LEU A 3 -37.96 -21.41 14.25
C LEU A 3 -37.28 -20.06 14.53
N PHE A 4 -38.04 -18.95 14.57
CA PHE A 4 -37.51 -17.58 14.59
C PHE A 4 -38.02 -16.75 15.78
N ILE A 5 -37.88 -17.27 17.00
CA ILE A 5 -38.12 -16.50 18.23
C ILE A 5 -36.83 -15.74 18.61
N GLN A 6 -36.92 -14.42 18.82
CA GLN A 6 -35.79 -13.54 19.12
C GLN A 6 -35.07 -13.89 20.42
N ASP A 7 -33.82 -14.32 20.30
CA ASP A 7 -32.88 -14.53 21.42
C ASP A 7 -31.41 -14.45 20.96
N ASP A 8 -30.48 -14.14 21.87
CA ASP A 8 -29.07 -13.79 21.58
C ASP A 8 -28.22 -14.92 20.94
N TYR A 9 -28.81 -16.12 20.78
CA TYR A 9 -28.19 -17.30 20.14
C TYR A 9 -28.99 -17.85 18.95
N GLU A 10 -29.83 -17.02 18.31
CA GLU A 10 -30.61 -17.30 17.09
C GLU A 10 -29.84 -18.03 15.97
N ALA A 11 -28.51 -17.94 15.90
CA ALA A 11 -27.75 -18.62 14.84
C ALA A 11 -27.69 -20.15 14.98
N VAL A 12 -27.97 -20.73 16.16
CA VAL A 12 -27.78 -22.18 16.37
C VAL A 12 -28.91 -22.99 15.71
N LEU A 13 -30.16 -22.74 16.06
CA LEU A 13 -31.29 -23.52 15.55
C LEU A 13 -31.70 -23.08 14.13
N PRO A 14 -31.97 -21.79 13.84
CA PRO A 14 -32.09 -21.29 12.47
C PRO A 14 -30.94 -21.64 11.54
N GLY A 15 -29.68 -21.51 11.99
CA GLY A 15 -28.53 -21.77 11.12
C GLY A 15 -28.30 -23.25 10.86
N LEU A 16 -28.00 -24.03 11.92
CA LEU A 16 -27.71 -25.45 11.76
C LEU A 16 -28.96 -26.26 11.42
N GLY A 17 -30.11 -25.94 12.02
CA GLY A 17 -31.38 -26.61 11.74
C GLY A 17 -31.82 -26.44 10.28
N SER A 18 -31.66 -25.24 9.70
CA SER A 18 -31.96 -25.05 8.27
C SER A 18 -30.99 -25.82 7.38
N LEU A 19 -29.70 -25.88 7.72
CA LEU A 19 -28.74 -26.69 6.97
C LEU A 19 -29.05 -28.19 7.05
N LEU A 20 -29.49 -28.67 8.22
CA LEU A 20 -29.83 -30.09 8.43
C LEU A 20 -31.15 -30.49 7.75
N ALA A 21 -32.10 -29.55 7.63
CA ALA A 21 -33.37 -29.76 6.95
C ALA A 21 -33.33 -29.45 5.44
N ALA A 22 -32.26 -28.85 4.93
CA ALA A 22 -32.16 -28.45 3.53
C ALA A 22 -31.99 -29.64 2.59
N GLU A 23 -32.87 -29.75 1.59
CA GLU A 23 -32.73 -30.75 0.51
C GLU A 23 -31.61 -30.40 -0.48
N ARG A 24 -31.31 -29.11 -0.65
CA ARG A 24 -30.24 -28.58 -1.51
C ARG A 24 -29.58 -27.38 -0.87
N ILE A 25 -28.26 -27.28 -1.02
CA ILE A 25 -27.45 -26.17 -0.53
C ILE A 25 -26.70 -25.57 -1.73
N THR A 26 -26.82 -24.26 -1.90
CA THR A 26 -26.03 -23.47 -2.87
C THR A 26 -25.35 -22.31 -2.15
N ILE A 27 -24.25 -21.82 -2.71
CA ILE A 27 -23.50 -20.69 -2.16
C ILE A 27 -23.79 -19.48 -3.07
N HIS A 28 -24.12 -18.34 -2.47
CA HIS A 28 -24.28 -17.07 -3.16
C HIS A 28 -23.17 -16.12 -2.72
N ASP A 29 -22.63 -15.38 -3.67
CA ASP A 29 -21.60 -14.33 -3.52
C ASP A 29 -22.12 -13.02 -2.90
N ALA A 30 -23.43 -12.90 -2.62
CA ALA A 30 -24.02 -11.73 -1.99
C ALA A 30 -24.10 -11.89 -0.46
N VAL A 31 -23.91 -10.80 0.28
CA VAL A 31 -24.13 -10.77 1.74
C VAL A 31 -25.64 -10.82 2.02
N CYS A 32 -26.17 -12.01 2.26
CA CYS A 32 -27.60 -12.20 2.54
C CYS A 32 -28.01 -11.89 4.00
N VAL A 33 -27.07 -11.95 4.95
CA VAL A 33 -27.32 -11.66 6.38
C VAL A 33 -26.13 -10.91 6.97
N ARG A 34 -26.39 -9.79 7.66
CA ARG A 34 -25.39 -9.05 8.42
C ARG A 34 -25.61 -9.30 9.92
N LEU A 35 -24.91 -10.28 10.48
CA LEU A 35 -24.97 -10.60 11.91
C LEU A 35 -24.25 -9.51 12.73
N ARG A 36 -25.02 -8.75 13.52
CA ARG A 36 -24.48 -7.92 14.61
C ARG A 36 -24.31 -8.82 15.82
N GLU A 37 -23.09 -9.21 16.17
CA GLU A 37 -22.83 -9.84 17.47
C GLU A 37 -22.94 -8.75 18.57
N PRO A 38 -23.93 -8.81 19.48
CA PRO A 38 -23.97 -7.87 20.61
C PRO A 38 -22.72 -8.10 21.47
N GLN A 39 -21.96 -7.04 21.73
CA GLN A 39 -20.70 -7.13 22.50
C GLN A 39 -20.91 -7.54 23.96
N ASN A 40 -22.15 -7.48 24.47
CA ASN A 40 -22.53 -7.80 25.85
C ASN A 40 -23.85 -8.60 25.89
N THR A 41 -23.80 -9.91 25.65
CA THR A 41 -24.91 -10.80 26.04
C THR A 41 -24.94 -10.88 27.57
N ALA A 42 -26.09 -10.65 28.19
CA ALA A 42 -26.24 -10.80 29.64
C ALA A 42 -25.95 -12.26 30.05
N PRO A 43 -25.41 -12.53 31.27
CA PRO A 43 -25.10 -13.88 31.72
C PRO A 43 -26.28 -14.87 31.62
N GLU A 44 -27.50 -14.41 31.88
CA GLU A 44 -28.74 -15.19 31.75
C GLU A 44 -28.99 -15.64 30.29
N GLY A 45 -28.65 -14.80 29.31
CA GLY A 45 -28.74 -15.12 27.89
C GLY A 45 -27.81 -16.24 27.45
N HIS A 46 -26.70 -16.50 28.16
CA HIS A 46 -25.84 -17.64 27.84
C HIS A 46 -26.53 -18.99 28.06
N PHE A 47 -27.42 -19.10 29.04
CA PHE A 47 -28.08 -20.36 29.39
C PHE A 47 -29.12 -20.78 28.35
N THR A 48 -29.66 -19.84 27.57
CA THR A 48 -30.62 -20.15 26.50
C THR A 48 -29.99 -21.01 25.40
N LEU A 49 -28.66 -20.98 25.27
CA LEU A 49 -27.89 -21.87 24.41
C LEU A 49 -28.18 -23.36 24.69
N PHE A 50 -28.43 -23.73 25.94
CA PHE A 50 -28.79 -25.12 26.27
C PHE A 50 -30.11 -25.50 25.61
N THR A 51 -31.16 -24.71 25.82
CA THR A 51 -32.49 -24.90 25.22
C THR A 51 -32.43 -24.96 23.69
N GLN A 52 -31.62 -24.11 23.05
CA GLN A 52 -31.45 -24.13 21.60
C GLN A 52 -30.83 -25.43 21.09
N TYR A 53 -29.81 -25.97 21.78
CA TYR A 53 -29.25 -27.26 21.42
C TYR A 53 -30.21 -28.42 21.72
N GLU A 54 -31.00 -28.39 22.78
CA GLU A 54 -32.02 -29.42 23.04
C GLU A 54 -33.02 -29.51 21.88
N ARG A 55 -33.53 -28.37 21.41
CA ARG A 55 -34.39 -28.28 20.22
C ARG A 55 -33.70 -28.78 18.96
N LEU A 56 -32.41 -28.48 18.78
CA LEU A 56 -31.63 -28.98 17.64
C LEU A 56 -31.50 -30.50 17.68
N TRP A 57 -31.31 -31.09 18.86
CA TRP A 57 -31.26 -32.54 19.02
C TRP A 57 -32.63 -33.21 18.78
N GLU A 58 -33.73 -32.60 19.23
CA GLU A 58 -35.08 -33.05 18.89
C GLU A 58 -35.33 -33.02 17.37
N LEU A 59 -34.84 -31.98 16.68
CA LEU A 59 -34.91 -31.91 15.23
C LEU A 59 -34.09 -33.00 14.54
N LEU A 60 -32.87 -33.28 15.02
CA LEU A 60 -32.05 -34.39 14.51
C LEU A 60 -32.77 -35.74 14.66
N ASP A 61 -33.48 -35.94 15.76
CA ASP A 61 -34.28 -37.15 16.01
C ASP A 61 -35.49 -37.21 15.05
N HIS A 62 -36.20 -36.10 14.87
CA HIS A 62 -37.33 -36.02 13.94
C HIS A 62 -36.91 -36.30 12.49
N LEU A 63 -35.75 -35.80 12.08
CA LEU A 63 -35.17 -36.03 10.75
C LEU A 63 -34.47 -37.40 10.62
N SER A 64 -34.47 -38.23 11.66
CA SER A 64 -33.80 -39.53 11.70
C SER A 64 -32.31 -39.48 11.35
N ILE A 65 -31.63 -38.37 11.68
CA ILE A 65 -30.20 -38.16 11.40
C ILE A 65 -29.36 -38.98 12.38
N THR A 66 -28.43 -39.79 11.86
CA THR A 66 -27.54 -40.67 12.63
C THR A 66 -26.08 -40.56 12.16
N GLY A 67 -25.15 -41.20 12.88
CA GLY A 67 -23.74 -41.29 12.48
C GLY A 67 -22.95 -39.97 12.57
N GLU A 68 -22.07 -39.74 11.60
CA GLU A 68 -21.08 -38.65 11.57
C GLU A 68 -21.70 -37.25 11.74
N GLN A 69 -22.89 -37.03 11.19
CA GLN A 69 -23.58 -35.73 11.30
C GLN A 69 -23.90 -35.38 12.77
N ARG A 70 -24.28 -36.36 13.59
CA ARG A 70 -24.49 -36.14 15.04
C ARG A 70 -23.17 -35.82 15.75
N GLU A 71 -22.06 -36.42 15.33
CA GLU A 71 -20.73 -36.13 15.89
C GLU A 71 -20.26 -34.70 15.56
N ILE A 72 -20.54 -34.22 14.35
CA ILE A 72 -20.26 -32.82 13.95
C ILE A 72 -21.07 -31.85 14.82
N VAL A 73 -22.38 -32.06 14.96
CA VAL A 73 -23.25 -31.21 15.80
C VAL A 73 -22.79 -31.24 17.26
N PHE A 74 -22.53 -32.42 17.81
CA PHE A 74 -22.01 -32.58 19.17
C PHE A 74 -20.68 -31.85 19.38
N SER A 75 -19.74 -32.00 18.45
CA SER A 75 -18.43 -31.33 18.53
C SER A 75 -18.56 -29.80 18.44
N GLY A 76 -19.47 -29.30 17.61
CA GLY A 76 -19.82 -27.88 17.52
C GLY A 76 -20.44 -27.35 18.81
N GLN A 77 -21.38 -28.09 19.39
CA GLN A 77 -22.03 -27.80 20.67
C GLN A 77 -21.00 -27.64 21.80
N ILE A 78 -20.14 -28.64 21.99
CA ILE A 78 -19.14 -28.60 23.07
C ILE A 78 -18.15 -27.45 22.84
N ARG A 79 -17.74 -27.19 21.59
CA ARG A 79 -16.88 -26.03 21.27
C ARG A 79 -17.53 -24.71 21.67
N ARG A 80 -18.83 -24.55 21.42
CA ARG A 80 -19.58 -23.33 21.79
C ARG A 80 -19.68 -23.19 23.31
N TYR A 81 -19.98 -24.26 24.06
CA TYR A 81 -20.00 -24.23 25.53
C TYR A 81 -18.65 -23.83 26.12
N LEU A 82 -17.56 -24.42 25.62
CA LEU A 82 -16.21 -24.09 26.08
C LEU A 82 -15.83 -22.64 25.74
N LYS A 83 -16.30 -22.09 24.61
CA LYS A 83 -16.11 -20.66 24.26
C LYS A 83 -16.85 -19.77 25.25
N VAL A 84 -18.12 -20.04 25.55
CA VAL A 84 -18.91 -19.25 26.50
C VAL A 84 -18.25 -19.20 27.88
N LEU A 85 -17.74 -20.34 28.37
CA LEU A 85 -16.99 -20.40 29.65
C LEU A 85 -15.73 -19.53 29.70
N THR A 86 -15.24 -19.01 28.57
CA THR A 86 -14.10 -18.09 28.50
C THR A 86 -14.50 -16.62 28.37
N LEU A 87 -15.78 -16.31 28.14
CA LEU A 87 -16.25 -14.94 28.00
C LEU A 87 -16.19 -14.18 29.34
N PRO A 88 -15.96 -12.85 29.30
CA PRO A 88 -16.19 -11.99 30.45
C PRO A 88 -17.70 -11.90 30.77
N GLY A 89 -18.07 -11.45 31.97
CA GLY A 89 -19.48 -11.18 32.32
C GLY A 89 -20.12 -12.18 33.28
N MET A 90 -19.81 -13.48 33.20
CA MET A 90 -20.32 -14.46 34.19
C MET A 90 -19.55 -14.40 35.51
N THR A 91 -20.31 -14.38 36.61
CA THR A 91 -19.83 -14.65 37.99
C THR A 91 -19.29 -16.07 38.11
N GLU A 92 -18.50 -16.35 39.15
CA GLU A 92 -17.97 -17.72 39.39
C GLU A 92 -19.10 -18.73 39.60
N ARG A 93 -20.19 -18.32 40.28
CA ARG A 93 -21.35 -19.18 40.51
C ARG A 93 -22.03 -19.57 39.19
N GLU A 94 -22.27 -18.60 38.31
CA GLU A 94 -22.86 -18.85 36.98
C GLU A 94 -21.94 -19.71 36.11
N ARG A 95 -20.61 -19.53 36.18
CA ARG A 95 -19.66 -20.39 35.44
C ARG A 95 -19.71 -21.84 35.90
N VAL A 96 -19.78 -22.06 37.21
CA VAL A 96 -19.92 -23.40 37.80
C VAL A 96 -21.23 -24.03 37.32
N GLU A 97 -22.33 -23.30 37.42
CA GLU A 97 -23.65 -23.75 37.00
C GLU A 97 -23.69 -24.07 35.50
N PHE A 98 -23.23 -23.15 34.66
CA PHE A 98 -23.13 -23.33 33.21
C PHE A 98 -22.27 -24.56 32.86
N PHE A 99 -21.13 -24.74 33.52
CA PHE A 99 -20.26 -25.89 33.28
C PHE A 99 -20.96 -27.21 33.62
N HIS A 100 -21.66 -27.29 34.75
CA HIS A 100 -22.38 -28.49 35.13
C HIS A 100 -23.59 -28.76 34.23
N THR A 101 -24.27 -27.72 33.74
CA THR A 101 -25.34 -27.87 32.73
C THR A 101 -24.77 -28.37 31.40
N ALA A 102 -23.65 -27.80 30.94
CA ALA A 102 -22.93 -28.28 29.75
C ALA A 102 -22.40 -29.71 29.92
N SER A 103 -22.01 -30.11 31.13
CA SER A 103 -21.64 -31.50 31.47
C SER A 103 -22.82 -32.46 31.31
N ARG A 104 -24.00 -32.09 31.81
CA ARG A 104 -25.23 -32.88 31.62
C ARG A 104 -25.59 -33.03 30.15
N HIS A 105 -25.49 -31.95 29.38
CA HIS A 105 -25.68 -31.99 27.92
C HIS A 105 -24.66 -32.89 27.23
N PHE A 106 -23.39 -32.82 27.63
CA PHE A 106 -22.36 -33.71 27.11
C PHE A 106 -22.77 -35.17 27.32
N GLN A 107 -23.19 -35.54 28.52
CA GLN A 107 -23.57 -36.92 28.83
C GLN A 107 -24.85 -37.36 28.11
N ARG A 108 -25.86 -36.48 28.04
CA ARG A 108 -27.16 -36.76 27.41
C ARG A 108 -27.04 -36.97 25.90
N PHE A 109 -26.26 -36.14 25.22
CA PHE A 109 -26.25 -36.06 23.76
C PHE A 109 -25.01 -36.67 23.09
N LYS A 110 -24.10 -37.27 23.87
CA LYS A 110 -22.89 -37.92 23.34
C LYS A 110 -23.26 -39.04 22.34
N PRO A 111 -22.85 -38.93 21.07
CA PRO A 111 -23.09 -39.99 20.08
C PRO A 111 -22.33 -41.28 20.42
N ALA A 112 -22.91 -42.42 20.04
CA ALA A 112 -22.21 -43.71 20.07
C ALA A 112 -21.00 -43.65 19.12
N GLY A 113 -19.80 -43.98 19.62
CA GLY A 113 -18.55 -43.92 18.85
C GLY A 113 -17.76 -42.61 18.95
N TYR A 114 -18.27 -41.59 19.67
CA TYR A 114 -17.58 -40.30 19.82
C TYR A 114 -16.15 -40.44 20.36
N SER A 115 -15.18 -39.90 19.62
CA SER A 115 -13.77 -39.88 19.99
C SER A 115 -13.30 -38.48 20.35
N ARG A 116 -12.63 -38.34 21.50
CA ARG A 116 -12.12 -37.03 21.95
C ARG A 116 -10.94 -36.58 21.06
N PRO A 117 -10.81 -35.27 20.74
CA PRO A 117 -9.67 -34.76 20.00
C PRO A 117 -8.32 -35.07 20.66
N ALA A 118 -7.28 -35.41 19.89
CA ALA A 118 -5.94 -35.73 20.42
C ALA A 118 -5.12 -34.51 20.92
N ASN A 119 -5.77 -33.38 21.21
CA ASN A 119 -5.13 -32.12 21.61
C ASN A 119 -5.69 -31.59 22.94
N LEU A 120 -5.31 -30.37 23.35
CA LEU A 120 -5.77 -29.75 24.59
C LEU A 120 -7.31 -29.64 24.70
N ASN A 121 -8.03 -29.59 23.58
CA ASN A 121 -9.50 -29.63 23.61
C ASN A 121 -10.02 -31.01 24.01
N GLY A 122 -9.35 -32.11 23.69
CA GLY A 122 -9.71 -33.44 24.21
C GLY A 122 -9.65 -33.52 25.73
N VAL A 123 -8.66 -32.87 26.35
CA VAL A 123 -8.57 -32.76 27.82
C VAL A 123 -9.74 -31.93 28.37
N ARG A 124 -10.10 -30.82 27.73
CA ARG A 124 -11.27 -30.01 28.13
C ARG A 124 -12.57 -30.79 28.00
N HIS A 125 -12.74 -31.55 26.92
CA HIS A 125 -13.90 -32.43 26.72
C HIS A 125 -13.95 -33.50 27.81
N ALA A 126 -12.82 -34.10 28.18
CA ALA A 126 -12.77 -35.07 29.28
C ALA A 126 -13.15 -34.45 30.63
N MET A 127 -12.77 -33.20 30.91
CA MET A 127 -13.19 -32.50 32.13
C MET A 127 -14.69 -32.21 32.11
N LEU A 128 -15.23 -31.77 30.97
CA LEU A 128 -16.65 -31.46 30.81
C LEU A 128 -17.52 -32.73 30.93
N GLU A 129 -17.11 -33.83 30.31
CA GLU A 129 -17.80 -35.12 30.39
C GLU A 129 -17.86 -35.66 31.82
N ARG A 130 -16.79 -35.49 32.59
CA ARG A 130 -16.71 -35.91 34.00
C ARG A 130 -17.36 -34.92 34.97
N GLY A 131 -17.83 -33.77 34.49
CA GLY A 131 -18.33 -32.71 35.37
C GLY A 131 -17.27 -32.11 36.29
N SER A 132 -15.98 -32.21 35.94
CA SER A 132 -14.87 -31.72 36.77
C SER A 132 -14.57 -30.23 36.49
N PHE A 133 -15.33 -29.34 37.11
CA PHE A 133 -15.08 -27.89 36.98
C PHE A 133 -13.72 -27.49 37.57
N SER A 134 -13.31 -28.09 38.69
CA SER A 134 -12.01 -27.84 39.31
C SER A 134 -10.84 -28.22 38.41
N GLY A 135 -10.92 -29.38 37.73
CA GLY A 135 -9.94 -29.82 36.74
C GLY A 135 -9.89 -28.90 35.52
N TYR A 136 -11.06 -28.47 35.02
CA TYR A 136 -11.16 -27.49 33.95
C TYR A 136 -10.53 -26.14 34.32
N ARG A 137 -10.79 -25.64 35.54
CA ARG A 137 -10.24 -24.38 36.05
C ARG A 137 -8.72 -24.45 36.20
N ALA A 138 -8.19 -25.56 36.73
CA ALA A 138 -6.75 -25.79 36.82
C ALA A 138 -6.07 -25.79 35.44
N LEU A 139 -6.68 -26.46 34.46
CA LEU A 139 -6.19 -26.49 33.07
C LEU A 139 -6.20 -25.09 32.41
N GLN A 140 -7.25 -24.29 32.64
CA GLN A 140 -7.30 -22.91 32.17
C GLN A 140 -6.19 -22.06 32.81
N ALA A 141 -6.00 -22.14 34.12
CA ALA A 141 -4.99 -21.40 34.85
C ALA A 141 -3.56 -21.74 34.36
N ALA A 142 -3.26 -23.02 34.17
CA ALA A 142 -1.98 -23.49 33.64
C ALA A 142 -1.72 -22.98 32.21
N ASN A 143 -2.71 -23.04 31.32
CA ASN A 143 -2.59 -22.53 29.96
C ASN A 143 -2.42 -21.01 29.91
N ARG A 144 -3.14 -20.26 30.76
CA ARG A 144 -2.97 -18.81 30.89
C ARG A 144 -1.56 -18.46 31.34
N LYS A 145 -1.03 -19.13 32.39
CA LYS A 145 0.35 -18.95 32.85
C LYS A 145 1.37 -19.27 31.76
N ARG A 146 1.21 -20.39 31.04
CA ARG A 146 2.10 -20.77 29.94
C ARG A 146 2.10 -19.74 28.80
N ARG A 147 0.93 -19.21 28.43
CA ARG A 147 0.80 -18.17 27.39
C ARG A 147 1.49 -16.88 27.84
N VAL A 148 1.26 -16.44 29.07
CA VAL A 148 1.90 -15.24 29.64
C VAL A 148 3.43 -15.42 29.67
N LEU A 149 3.94 -16.55 30.17
CA LEU A 149 5.38 -16.82 30.21
C LEU A 149 6.01 -16.85 28.82
N ARG A 150 5.35 -17.46 27.82
CA ARG A 150 5.84 -17.45 26.43
C ARG A 150 5.86 -16.04 25.85
N THR A 151 4.83 -15.24 26.10
CA THR A 151 4.80 -13.84 25.65
C THR A 151 5.89 -13.01 26.32
N VAL A 152 6.09 -13.16 27.64
CA VAL A 152 7.13 -12.44 28.39
C VAL A 152 8.52 -12.87 27.93
N ALA A 153 8.79 -14.16 27.80
CA ALA A 153 10.07 -14.66 27.31
C ALA A 153 10.35 -14.23 25.86
N GLY A 154 9.32 -14.22 25.01
CA GLY A 154 9.41 -13.71 23.63
C GLY A 154 9.78 -12.23 23.59
N LYS A 155 9.08 -11.40 24.39
CA LYS A 155 9.40 -9.96 24.52
C LYS A 155 10.81 -9.73 25.08
N ALA A 156 11.21 -10.47 26.12
CA ALA A 156 12.54 -10.35 26.70
C ALA A 156 13.65 -10.72 25.69
N LYS A 157 13.47 -11.82 24.93
CA LYS A 157 14.38 -12.22 23.86
C LYS A 157 14.47 -11.16 22.77
N GLN A 158 13.34 -10.57 22.38
CA GLN A 158 13.31 -9.48 21.40
C GLN A 158 14.09 -8.26 21.88
N VAL A 159 13.82 -7.78 23.10
CA VAL A 159 14.51 -6.61 23.69
C VAL A 159 16.01 -6.85 23.84
N LEU A 160 16.43 -8.04 24.27
CA LEU A 160 17.85 -8.41 24.35
C LEU A 160 18.51 -8.42 22.96
N GLY A 161 17.82 -8.94 21.95
CA GLY A 161 18.30 -8.94 20.57
C GLY A 161 18.42 -7.54 19.96
N GLU A 162 17.46 -6.65 20.26
CA GLU A 162 17.52 -5.22 19.90
C GLU A 162 18.73 -4.54 20.56
N LYS A 163 18.90 -4.67 21.88
CA LYS A 163 20.05 -4.08 22.59
C LYS A 163 21.39 -4.58 22.08
N ALA A 164 21.51 -5.89 21.80
CA ALA A 164 22.74 -6.46 21.26
C ALA A 164 23.07 -5.90 19.87
N ARG A 165 22.05 -5.74 19.02
CA ARG A 165 22.19 -5.13 17.69
C ARG A 165 22.57 -3.66 17.78
N ASP A 166 21.94 -2.89 18.66
CA ASP A 166 22.26 -1.48 18.87
C ASP A 166 23.69 -1.31 19.37
N GLY A 167 24.13 -2.17 20.29
CA GLY A 167 25.52 -2.23 20.74
C GLY A 167 26.48 -2.50 19.58
N ALA A 168 26.23 -3.54 18.79
CA ALA A 168 27.04 -3.86 17.61
C ALA A 168 27.05 -2.73 16.56
N TYR A 169 25.92 -2.07 16.33
CA TYR A 169 25.82 -0.93 15.42
C TYR A 169 26.66 0.25 15.90
N ARG A 170 26.62 0.57 17.21
CA ARG A 170 27.48 1.62 17.79
C ARG A 170 28.97 1.30 17.67
N GLU A 171 29.37 0.04 17.80
CA GLU A 171 30.77 -0.35 17.56
C GLU A 171 31.17 -0.17 16.08
N LEU A 172 30.28 -0.52 15.14
CA LEU A 172 30.51 -0.27 13.71
C LEU A 172 30.64 1.23 13.40
N MET A 173 29.87 2.08 14.10
CA MET A 173 29.96 3.54 13.99
C MET A 173 31.23 4.14 14.60
N ARG A 174 32.10 3.35 15.24
CA ARG A 174 33.44 3.79 15.67
C ARG A 174 34.52 3.54 14.61
N LEU A 175 34.22 2.70 13.62
CA LEU A 175 35.14 2.44 12.51
C LEU A 175 35.15 3.62 11.53
N PRO A 176 36.23 3.86 10.76
CA PRO A 176 36.27 4.94 9.76
C PRO A 176 35.12 4.87 8.76
N LEU A 177 34.69 6.04 8.27
CA LEU A 177 33.77 6.15 7.15
C LEU A 177 34.41 5.55 5.90
N GLU A 178 33.60 4.92 5.07
CA GLU A 178 33.95 4.54 3.71
C GLU A 178 33.60 5.74 2.81
N GLU A 179 34.61 6.58 2.58
CA GLU A 179 34.50 7.85 1.83
C GLU A 179 34.03 7.66 0.38
N ASP A 180 34.20 6.45 -0.16
CA ASP A 180 33.88 6.05 -1.52
C ASP A 180 32.59 5.19 -1.62
N LEU A 181 31.75 5.15 -0.58
CA LEU A 181 30.54 4.32 -0.56
C LEU A 181 29.25 5.14 -0.50
N ALA A 182 28.37 4.89 -1.46
CA ALA A 182 27.03 5.45 -1.56
C ALA A 182 25.95 4.36 -1.43
N VAL A 183 25.01 4.56 -0.50
CA VAL A 183 23.88 3.66 -0.26
C VAL A 183 22.60 4.25 -0.85
N PHE A 184 21.96 3.50 -1.74
CA PHE A 184 20.73 3.90 -2.43
C PHE A 184 19.54 3.09 -1.93
N SER A 185 18.37 3.71 -1.80
CA SER A 185 17.09 3.03 -1.61
C SER A 185 15.98 3.81 -2.32
N ALA A 186 14.94 3.11 -2.78
CA ALA A 186 13.75 3.73 -3.34
C ALA A 186 12.47 3.00 -2.89
N TYR A 187 11.43 3.78 -2.57
CA TYR A 187 10.07 3.32 -2.25
C TYR A 187 10.03 2.17 -1.25
N TRP A 188 10.67 2.32 -0.09
CA TRP A 188 10.78 1.27 0.93
C TRP A 188 11.47 0.00 0.41
N ASP A 189 12.67 0.19 -0.16
CA ASP A 189 13.56 -0.87 -0.62
C ASP A 189 12.97 -1.75 -1.74
N ARG A 190 12.10 -1.19 -2.59
CA ARG A 190 11.44 -1.95 -3.66
C ARG A 190 12.37 -2.26 -4.84
N GLY A 191 13.43 -1.51 -5.03
CA GLY A 191 14.38 -1.74 -6.11
C GLY A 191 14.96 -0.45 -6.64
N LEU A 192 15.40 -0.50 -7.89
CA LEU A 192 16.06 0.61 -8.58
C LEU A 192 15.00 1.44 -9.30
N ALA A 193 14.55 2.53 -8.69
CA ALA A 193 13.51 3.38 -9.27
C ALA A 193 13.67 4.86 -8.86
N CYS A 194 12.93 5.73 -9.54
CA CYS A 194 12.79 7.16 -9.23
C CYS A 194 14.14 7.91 -9.24
N SER A 195 14.15 9.11 -8.65
CA SER A 195 15.32 9.97 -8.55
C SER A 195 16.58 9.29 -8.00
N PRO A 196 16.53 8.37 -7.01
CA PRO A 196 17.71 7.62 -6.59
C PRO A 196 18.36 6.82 -7.74
N ALA A 197 17.57 6.22 -8.63
CA ALA A 197 18.08 5.46 -9.77
C ALA A 197 18.72 6.37 -10.82
N ALA A 198 18.11 7.53 -11.11
CA ALA A 198 18.69 8.52 -12.02
C ALA A 198 20.01 9.10 -11.49
N ILE A 199 20.09 9.40 -10.18
CA ILE A 199 21.34 9.81 -9.52
C ILE A 199 22.38 8.69 -9.62
N SER A 200 22.01 7.45 -9.34
CA SER A 200 22.90 6.28 -9.43
C SER A 200 23.48 6.11 -10.84
N ALA A 201 22.64 6.24 -11.88
CA ALA A 201 23.09 6.20 -13.27
C ALA A 201 24.10 7.32 -13.58
N LYS A 202 23.78 8.57 -13.22
CA LYS A 202 24.66 9.72 -13.46
C LYS A 202 25.94 9.68 -12.60
N LEU A 203 25.88 9.09 -11.40
CA LEU A 203 27.04 8.89 -10.53
C LEU A 203 28.04 7.92 -11.15
N THR A 204 27.54 6.87 -11.82
CA THR A 204 28.38 5.91 -12.56
C THR A 204 29.17 6.60 -13.67
N GLU A 205 28.55 7.58 -14.34
CA GLU A 205 29.18 8.35 -15.42
C GLU A 205 30.23 9.33 -14.90
N LEU A 206 29.90 10.13 -13.88
CA LEU A 206 30.74 11.26 -13.45
C LEU A 206 31.70 10.94 -12.30
N ALA A 207 31.40 9.95 -11.47
CA ALA A 207 32.21 9.57 -10.31
C ALA A 207 32.30 8.04 -10.12
N PRO A 208 32.83 7.29 -11.11
CA PRO A 208 32.86 5.82 -11.08
C PRO A 208 33.69 5.23 -9.93
N SER A 209 34.55 6.02 -9.28
CA SER A 209 35.28 5.60 -8.09
C SER A 209 34.40 5.46 -6.84
N ILE A 210 33.18 6.02 -6.85
CA ILE A 210 32.23 5.89 -5.73
C ILE A 210 31.41 4.63 -5.95
N ARG A 211 31.65 3.63 -5.08
CA ARG A 211 30.93 2.37 -5.05
C ARG A 211 29.48 2.60 -4.64
N GLN A 212 28.58 1.90 -5.31
CA GLN A 212 27.14 2.04 -5.11
C GLN A 212 26.56 0.76 -4.53
N LEU A 213 25.69 0.89 -3.54
CA LEU A 213 25.09 -0.23 -2.85
C LEU A 213 23.59 -0.01 -2.66
N TRP A 214 22.78 -0.87 -3.26
CA TRP A 214 21.33 -0.74 -3.21
C TRP A 214 20.69 -1.52 -2.06
N VAL A 215 19.88 -0.86 -1.25
CA VAL A 215 19.04 -1.52 -0.25
C VAL A 215 17.80 -2.08 -0.94
N VAL A 216 17.62 -3.39 -0.86
CA VAL A 216 16.53 -4.11 -1.53
C VAL A 216 15.89 -5.08 -0.54
N ARG A 217 14.56 -5.03 -0.43
CA ARG A 217 13.80 -5.98 0.38
C ARG A 217 13.96 -7.39 -0.18
N ARG A 218 14.05 -8.39 0.70
CA ARG A 218 14.34 -9.79 0.33
C ARG A 218 13.46 -10.33 -0.80
N ALA A 219 12.17 -9.99 -0.79
CA ALA A 219 11.20 -10.46 -1.79
C ALA A 219 11.50 -9.95 -3.21
N ASN A 220 12.20 -8.83 -3.36
CA ASN A 220 12.49 -8.21 -4.66
C ASN A 220 13.91 -8.49 -5.16
N VAL A 221 14.73 -9.22 -4.40
CA VAL A 221 16.08 -9.61 -4.83
C VAL A 221 16.09 -10.29 -6.21
N PRO A 222 15.14 -11.20 -6.55
CA PRO A 222 15.10 -11.82 -7.88
C PRO A 222 14.85 -10.83 -9.04
N LEU A 223 14.38 -9.61 -8.76
CA LEU A 223 14.09 -8.58 -9.75
C LEU A 223 15.28 -7.67 -10.02
N ILE A 224 16.39 -7.83 -9.30
CA ILE A 224 17.55 -6.96 -9.43
C ILE A 224 18.38 -7.40 -10.64
N PRO A 225 18.69 -6.47 -11.58
CA PRO A 225 19.52 -6.79 -12.74
C PRO A 225 20.92 -7.31 -12.35
N PRO A 226 21.51 -8.21 -13.16
CA PRO A 226 22.89 -8.65 -12.95
C PRO A 226 23.87 -7.47 -12.91
N GLY A 227 24.88 -7.55 -12.05
CA GLY A 227 25.92 -6.53 -11.91
C GLY A 227 25.59 -5.40 -10.93
N ILE A 228 24.35 -5.31 -10.44
CA ILE A 228 23.99 -4.36 -9.38
C ILE A 228 24.36 -4.95 -8.01
N ASP A 229 25.19 -4.23 -7.25
CA ASP A 229 25.49 -4.60 -5.87
C ASP A 229 24.35 -4.18 -4.93
N TYR A 230 23.88 -5.11 -4.10
CA TYR A 230 22.73 -4.90 -3.22
C TYR A 230 22.92 -5.48 -1.81
N ILE A 231 22.11 -4.99 -0.88
CA ILE A 231 22.02 -5.44 0.51
C ILE A 231 20.57 -5.58 0.94
N VAL A 232 20.32 -6.63 1.74
CA VAL A 232 19.00 -6.87 2.34
C VAL A 232 18.95 -6.26 3.75
N PRO A 233 17.90 -5.50 4.11
CA PRO A 233 17.72 -4.96 5.44
C PRO A 233 17.90 -5.99 6.56
N GLY A 234 18.54 -5.57 7.65
CA GLY A 234 18.74 -6.39 8.85
C GLY A 234 19.93 -7.35 8.80
N THR A 235 20.59 -7.54 7.64
CA THR A 235 21.81 -8.34 7.55
C THR A 235 23.02 -7.64 8.20
N ARG A 236 24.06 -8.39 8.57
CA ARG A 236 25.31 -7.79 9.08
C ARG A 236 25.91 -6.79 8.09
N ARG A 237 25.94 -7.13 6.79
CA ARG A 237 26.41 -6.26 5.71
C ARG A 237 25.60 -4.96 5.65
N TYR A 238 24.27 -5.04 5.82
CA TYR A 238 23.41 -3.86 5.92
C TYR A 238 23.81 -2.96 7.08
N TRP A 239 23.90 -3.49 8.31
CA TRP A 239 24.29 -2.68 9.47
C TRP A 239 25.69 -2.06 9.34
N THR A 240 26.64 -2.80 8.76
CA THR A 240 27.99 -2.28 8.46
C THR A 240 27.94 -1.15 7.44
N ALA A 241 27.19 -1.30 6.35
CA ALA A 241 27.03 -0.25 5.34
C ALA A 241 26.34 0.99 5.92
N MET A 242 25.24 0.83 6.64
CA MET A 242 24.53 1.97 7.25
C MET A 242 25.39 2.73 8.28
N ALA A 243 26.26 2.04 9.01
CA ALA A 243 27.15 2.66 9.99
C ALA A 243 28.35 3.38 9.35
N ARG A 244 28.78 2.96 8.16
CA ARG A 244 30.10 3.33 7.60
C ARG A 244 30.05 4.05 6.26
N ALA A 245 29.02 3.88 5.43
CA ALA A 245 28.92 4.59 4.17
C ALA A 245 28.91 6.10 4.39
N LYS A 246 29.47 6.84 3.44
CA LYS A 246 29.46 8.31 3.45
C LYS A 246 28.16 8.85 2.91
N TYR A 247 27.68 8.36 1.77
CA TYR A 247 26.52 8.92 1.08
C TYR A 247 25.29 8.03 1.22
N PHE A 248 24.13 8.65 1.42
CA PHE A 248 22.84 7.97 1.49
C PHE A 248 21.83 8.72 0.62
N ILE A 249 21.18 8.00 -0.29
CA ILE A 249 20.24 8.56 -1.26
C ILE A 249 18.93 7.79 -1.13
N ASN A 250 17.85 8.50 -0.85
CA ASN A 250 16.52 7.91 -0.69
C ASN A 250 15.44 8.86 -1.20
N ASN A 251 14.27 8.35 -1.57
CA ASN A 251 13.08 9.13 -1.93
C ASN A 251 11.96 9.06 -0.88
N VAL A 252 12.16 8.23 0.16
CA VAL A 252 11.35 8.16 1.37
C VAL A 252 12.29 8.32 2.57
N ASN A 253 12.09 7.62 3.69
CA ASN A 253 13.01 7.67 4.83
C ASN A 253 13.69 6.33 5.09
N PHE A 254 14.94 6.37 5.57
CA PHE A 254 15.55 5.22 6.22
C PHE A 254 14.88 4.96 7.60
N PRO A 255 14.88 3.72 8.09
CA PRO A 255 14.24 3.37 9.36
C PRO A 255 14.82 4.10 10.59
N ASP A 256 14.01 4.27 11.63
CA ASP A 256 14.39 4.98 12.88
C ASP A 256 15.54 4.31 13.63
N THR A 257 15.77 3.02 13.37
CA THR A 257 16.91 2.28 13.92
C THR A 257 18.26 2.74 13.38
N ILE A 258 18.28 3.55 12.31
CA ILE A 258 19.50 4.07 11.71
C ILE A 258 19.86 5.41 12.35
N VAL A 259 20.97 5.42 13.06
CA VAL A 259 21.57 6.65 13.60
C VAL A 259 22.59 7.16 12.59
N LYS A 260 22.39 8.40 12.12
CA LYS A 260 23.35 9.14 11.30
C LYS A 260 24.48 9.68 12.19
N ARG A 261 25.74 9.58 11.74
CA ARG A 261 26.91 10.18 12.41
C ARG A 261 27.51 11.34 11.61
N PRO A 262 28.27 12.24 12.25
CA PRO A 262 29.01 13.29 11.55
C PRO A 262 29.86 12.74 10.40
N GLY A 263 29.89 13.45 9.28
CA GLY A 263 30.58 13.07 8.05
C GLY A 263 29.74 12.23 7.08
N GLN A 264 28.60 11.66 7.51
CA GLN A 264 27.63 11.07 6.60
C GLN A 264 26.75 12.15 5.96
N ILE A 265 26.41 11.94 4.69
CA ILE A 265 25.61 12.83 3.86
C ILE A 265 24.33 12.10 3.44
N HIS A 266 23.17 12.65 3.79
CA HIS A 266 21.85 12.17 3.43
C HIS A 266 21.20 13.12 2.41
N VAL A 267 20.89 12.58 1.23
CA VAL A 267 20.13 13.24 0.18
C VAL A 267 18.72 12.66 0.18
N GLN A 268 17.75 13.47 0.62
CA GLN A 268 16.33 13.20 0.45
C GLN A 268 15.91 13.69 -0.93
N THR A 269 15.45 12.78 -1.78
CA THR A 269 15.03 13.09 -3.14
C THR A 269 13.53 13.31 -3.28
N HIS A 270 12.73 12.96 -2.26
CA HIS A 270 11.27 12.92 -2.32
C HIS A 270 10.76 12.14 -3.55
N HIS A 271 9.45 12.14 -3.80
CA HIS A 271 8.87 11.31 -4.87
C HIS A 271 7.75 12.00 -5.66
N GLY A 272 7.73 13.33 -5.66
CA GLY A 272 6.82 14.13 -6.48
C GLY A 272 6.55 15.51 -5.88
N THR A 273 6.06 16.42 -6.70
CA THR A 273 5.62 17.74 -6.21
C THR A 273 4.34 17.58 -5.37
N PRO A 274 4.28 18.21 -4.18
CA PRO A 274 3.17 18.00 -3.27
C PRO A 274 1.93 18.80 -3.70
N LEU A 275 0.85 18.10 -4.04
CA LEU A 275 -0.51 18.67 -4.07
C LEU A 275 -1.15 18.60 -2.69
N LYS A 276 -1.15 17.40 -2.10
CA LYS A 276 -1.75 17.12 -0.78
C LYS A 276 -0.84 17.58 0.35
N ARG A 277 -1.40 17.91 1.51
CA ARG A 277 -0.62 18.27 2.72
C ARG A 277 0.29 17.11 3.15
N MET A 278 1.52 17.44 3.53
CA MET A 278 2.57 16.49 3.89
C MET A 278 3.22 16.87 5.21
N GLY A 279 3.84 15.90 5.88
CA GLY A 279 4.56 16.15 7.14
C GLY A 279 3.67 16.82 8.18
N VAL A 280 4.21 17.79 8.92
CA VAL A 280 3.46 18.48 9.99
C VAL A 280 2.24 19.26 9.48
N ASP A 281 2.17 19.57 8.17
CA ASP A 281 0.99 20.23 7.59
C ASP A 281 -0.24 19.30 7.56
N GLN A 282 -0.08 18.00 7.85
CA GLN A 282 -1.20 17.05 7.99
C GLN A 282 -1.90 17.14 9.34
N ILE A 283 -1.28 17.74 10.37
CA ILE A 283 -1.83 17.81 11.73
C ILE A 283 -3.29 18.31 11.77
N PRO A 284 -3.70 19.35 11.00
CA PRO A 284 -5.08 19.83 10.99
C PRO A 284 -6.09 18.87 10.36
N PHE A 285 -5.66 17.75 9.76
CA PHE A 285 -6.50 16.81 8.99
C PHE A 285 -6.57 15.44 9.69
N PRO A 286 -7.56 15.19 10.56
CA PRO A 286 -7.61 13.99 11.41
C PRO A 286 -7.65 12.66 10.65
N ALA A 287 -8.16 12.65 9.41
CA ALA A 287 -8.21 11.46 8.57
C ALA A 287 -6.81 10.94 8.21
N THR A 288 -5.81 11.82 8.14
CA THR A 288 -4.44 11.49 7.75
C THR A 288 -3.46 11.58 8.91
N SER A 289 -3.75 12.38 9.94
CA SER A 289 -2.85 12.57 11.07
C SER A 289 -2.98 11.55 12.19
N ARG A 290 -4.07 10.78 12.22
CA ARG A 290 -4.36 9.86 13.33
C ARG A 290 -3.37 8.69 13.35
N GLY A 291 -2.59 8.63 14.44
CA GLY A 291 -1.63 7.55 14.68
C GLY A 291 -0.22 7.83 14.15
N GLU A 292 -0.01 9.00 13.54
CA GLU A 292 1.31 9.46 13.13
C GLU A 292 2.10 10.00 14.34
N ASP A 293 3.35 9.59 14.42
CA ASP A 293 4.32 10.13 15.38
C ASP A 293 5.15 11.22 14.68
N TYR A 294 4.70 12.47 14.83
CA TYR A 294 5.34 13.62 14.22
C TYR A 294 6.71 13.94 14.83
N GLU A 295 6.96 13.59 16.09
CA GLU A 295 8.27 13.78 16.71
C GLU A 295 9.28 12.82 16.06
N ALA A 296 8.95 11.53 15.98
CA ALA A 296 9.77 10.55 15.28
C ALA A 296 9.95 10.92 13.80
N LEU A 297 8.91 11.46 13.13
CA LEU A 297 9.04 11.97 11.78
C LEU A 297 10.08 13.09 11.68
N LEU A 298 10.03 14.10 12.55
CA LEU A 298 10.98 15.21 12.53
C LEU A 298 12.40 14.75 12.88
N GLU A 299 12.57 13.81 13.81
CA GLU A 299 13.85 13.16 14.08
C GLU A 299 14.41 12.45 12.84
N ARG A 300 13.54 11.80 12.05
CA ARG A 300 13.96 11.22 10.75
C ARG A 300 14.40 12.28 9.77
N CYS A 301 13.61 13.34 9.63
CA CYS A 301 13.86 14.41 8.66
C CYS A 301 15.12 15.22 9.02
N ALA A 302 15.41 15.39 10.32
CA ALA A 302 16.60 16.08 10.81
C ALA A 302 17.91 15.38 10.43
N ARG A 303 17.85 14.16 9.89
CA ARG A 303 19.01 13.47 9.32
C ARG A 303 19.37 13.97 7.93
N TRP A 304 18.48 14.64 7.20
CA TRP A 304 18.76 15.09 5.83
C TRP A 304 19.79 16.23 5.83
N ASP A 305 20.81 16.14 4.98
CA ASP A 305 21.67 17.29 4.68
C ASP A 305 21.09 18.07 3.50
N TYR A 306 20.57 17.32 2.52
CA TYR A 306 20.03 17.85 1.28
C TYR A 306 18.61 17.36 1.03
N SER A 307 17.77 18.26 0.52
CA SER A 307 16.40 17.97 0.07
C SER A 307 16.24 18.43 -1.38
N VAL A 308 16.08 17.49 -2.31
CA VAL A 308 15.87 17.81 -3.74
C VAL A 308 14.48 18.42 -3.96
N SER A 309 14.41 19.44 -4.79
CA SER A 309 13.16 20.14 -5.13
C SER A 309 13.05 20.36 -6.64
N ALA A 310 11.83 20.19 -7.16
CA ALA A 310 11.53 20.35 -8.58
C ALA A 310 11.06 21.77 -8.97
N ASN A 311 10.58 22.55 -8.00
CA ASN A 311 10.05 23.89 -8.21
C ASN A 311 9.97 24.67 -6.89
N GLN A 312 9.83 25.99 -6.98
CA GLN A 312 9.72 26.87 -5.82
C GLN A 312 8.58 26.46 -4.86
N HIS A 313 7.42 26.06 -5.39
CA HIS A 313 6.30 25.56 -4.59
C HIS A 313 6.71 24.36 -3.71
N SER A 314 7.44 23.41 -4.28
CA SER A 314 7.95 22.24 -3.55
C SER A 314 8.96 22.66 -2.48
N THR A 315 9.86 23.58 -2.81
CA THR A 315 10.88 24.11 -1.87
C THR A 315 10.23 24.73 -0.63
N GLU A 316 9.28 25.65 -0.84
CA GLU A 316 8.53 26.31 0.23
C GLU A 316 7.69 25.30 1.03
N THR A 317 7.07 24.35 0.34
CA THR A 317 6.26 23.31 0.98
C THR A 317 7.09 22.39 1.86
N TRP A 318 8.25 21.92 1.41
CA TRP A 318 9.13 21.05 2.19
C TRP A 318 9.70 21.74 3.41
N GLN A 319 10.09 23.01 3.28
CA GLN A 319 10.56 23.81 4.42
C GLN A 319 9.48 23.98 5.49
N ARG A 320 8.20 24.14 5.09
CA ARG A 320 7.09 24.21 6.05
C ARG A 320 6.71 22.86 6.63
N ALA A 321 6.55 21.83 5.78
CA ALA A 321 6.09 20.50 6.16
C ALA A 321 7.10 19.74 7.03
N TYR A 322 8.39 20.07 6.90
CA TYR A 322 9.48 19.46 7.65
C TYR A 322 10.36 20.57 8.24
N PRO A 323 9.94 21.20 9.36
CA PRO A 323 10.64 22.34 9.97
C PRO A 323 11.93 21.91 10.70
N VAL A 324 12.89 21.36 9.94
CA VAL A 324 14.21 20.93 10.40
C VAL A 324 15.30 21.47 9.46
N PRO A 325 16.55 21.63 9.93
CA PRO A 325 17.61 22.15 9.08
C PRO A 325 17.99 21.17 7.96
N PHE A 326 17.90 21.62 6.71
CA PHE A 326 18.48 20.97 5.53
C PHE A 326 18.74 22.03 4.46
N THR A 327 19.56 21.70 3.47
CA THR A 327 19.78 22.54 2.30
C THR A 327 18.91 22.07 1.14
N SER A 328 18.06 22.94 0.61
CA SER A 328 17.27 22.62 -0.60
C SER A 328 18.19 22.58 -1.83
N LEU A 329 18.03 21.53 -2.65
CA LEU A 329 18.66 21.39 -3.95
C LEU A 329 17.59 21.62 -5.03
N ASP A 330 17.42 22.89 -5.41
CA ASP A 330 16.43 23.37 -6.37
C ASP A 330 16.87 23.07 -7.82
N TYR A 331 16.97 21.78 -8.15
CA TYR A 331 17.62 21.28 -9.37
C TYR A 331 16.69 20.56 -10.36
N GLY A 332 15.44 20.31 -9.99
CA GLY A 332 14.56 19.38 -10.71
C GLY A 332 14.58 18.01 -10.03
N TYR A 333 13.64 17.13 -10.39
CA TYR A 333 13.73 15.74 -9.98
C TYR A 333 14.60 14.95 -10.96
N PRO A 334 15.67 14.29 -10.50
CA PRO A 334 16.54 13.45 -11.34
C PRO A 334 15.79 12.43 -12.21
N ARG A 335 14.67 11.87 -11.75
CA ARG A 335 13.88 10.93 -12.57
C ARG A 335 13.30 11.57 -13.83
N ASN A 336 13.02 12.87 -13.81
CA ASN A 336 12.41 13.59 -14.92
C ASN A 336 13.42 13.96 -16.00
N ASP A 337 14.73 13.77 -15.77
CA ASP A 337 15.77 14.09 -16.76
C ASP A 337 15.55 13.36 -18.10
N VAL A 338 14.97 12.16 -18.03
CA VAL A 338 14.64 11.35 -19.22
C VAL A 338 13.62 12.04 -20.14
N PHE A 339 12.78 12.95 -19.63
CA PHE A 339 11.80 13.69 -20.44
C PHE A 339 12.43 14.74 -21.34
N SER A 340 13.66 15.17 -21.05
CA SER A 340 14.44 16.04 -21.94
C SER A 340 15.42 15.26 -22.81
N GLY A 341 15.88 14.10 -22.33
CA GLY A 341 16.94 13.32 -23.00
C GLY A 341 16.45 12.21 -23.93
N ALA A 342 15.19 11.75 -23.82
CA ALA A 342 14.70 10.62 -24.60
C ALA A 342 14.54 10.95 -26.09
N THR A 343 15.01 10.05 -26.95
CA THR A 343 14.93 10.14 -28.40
C THR A 343 13.62 9.55 -28.94
N ALA A 344 13.34 9.78 -30.24
CA ALA A 344 12.24 9.10 -30.93
C ALA A 344 12.34 7.57 -30.83
N ALA A 345 13.55 7.02 -30.98
CA ALA A 345 13.79 5.58 -30.85
C ALA A 345 13.50 5.05 -29.44
N ASP A 346 13.78 5.83 -28.39
CA ASP A 346 13.44 5.45 -27.02
C ASP A 346 11.93 5.38 -26.81
N VAL A 347 11.19 6.38 -27.29
CA VAL A 347 9.71 6.41 -27.23
C VAL A 347 9.11 5.21 -27.95
N LEU A 348 9.54 4.94 -29.19
CA LEU A 348 9.02 3.82 -29.99
C LEU A 348 9.35 2.46 -29.39
N ARG A 349 10.57 2.29 -28.83
CA ARG A 349 10.98 1.05 -28.16
C ARG A 349 10.12 0.74 -26.94
N VAL A 350 9.76 1.75 -26.14
CA VAL A 350 8.85 1.54 -25.00
C VAL A 350 7.47 1.13 -25.49
N ARG A 351 6.95 1.79 -26.54
CA ARG A 351 5.64 1.47 -27.11
C ARG A 351 5.56 0.06 -27.67
N GLU A 352 6.61 -0.39 -28.37
CA GLU A 352 6.73 -1.76 -28.85
C GLU A 352 6.73 -2.77 -27.68
N ARG A 353 7.53 -2.51 -26.63
CA ARG A 353 7.57 -3.38 -25.44
C ARG A 353 6.23 -3.46 -24.72
N LEU A 354 5.44 -2.39 -24.73
CA LEU A 354 4.09 -2.36 -24.16
C LEU A 354 3.05 -3.03 -25.08
N GLY A 355 3.39 -3.38 -26.31
CA GLY A 355 2.45 -3.96 -27.28
C GLY A 355 1.46 -2.95 -27.84
N ILE A 356 1.82 -1.66 -27.88
CA ILE A 356 0.97 -0.60 -28.42
C ILE A 356 1.04 -0.64 -29.96
N THR A 357 -0.08 -0.89 -30.61
CA THR A 357 -0.19 -0.91 -32.07
C THR A 357 0.22 0.46 -32.66
N PRO A 358 1.02 0.50 -33.75
CA PRO A 358 1.34 1.73 -34.46
C PRO A 358 0.09 2.51 -34.84
N GLY A 359 0.15 3.84 -34.72
CA GLY A 359 -0.96 4.76 -35.04
C GLY A 359 -2.03 4.93 -33.94
N ARG A 360 -2.07 4.06 -32.91
CA ARG A 360 -3.00 4.23 -31.78
C ARG A 360 -2.48 5.24 -30.77
N LYS A 361 -3.34 6.13 -30.29
CA LYS A 361 -3.01 7.07 -29.21
C LYS A 361 -3.08 6.37 -27.85
N ALA A 362 -1.98 6.38 -27.12
CA ALA A 362 -1.92 5.80 -25.78
C ALA A 362 -2.34 6.83 -24.72
N VAL A 363 -3.38 6.52 -23.96
CA VAL A 363 -3.85 7.34 -22.84
C VAL A 363 -3.49 6.64 -21.54
N LEU A 364 -2.59 7.24 -20.77
CA LEU A 364 -2.19 6.72 -19.47
C LEU A 364 -3.21 7.14 -18.42
N TYR A 365 -3.81 6.17 -17.73
CA TYR A 365 -4.71 6.40 -16.60
C TYR A 365 -4.00 6.07 -15.28
N CYS A 366 -3.78 7.09 -14.45
CA CYS A 366 -3.05 7.00 -13.18
C CYS A 366 -3.85 7.59 -11.99
N PRO A 367 -4.90 6.90 -11.49
CA PRO A 367 -5.67 7.39 -10.36
C PRO A 367 -4.91 7.30 -9.03
N THR A 368 -5.21 8.20 -8.10
CA THR A 368 -4.62 8.25 -6.76
C THR A 368 -5.32 7.28 -5.81
N HIS A 369 -4.58 6.80 -4.81
CA HIS A 369 -5.15 6.06 -3.69
C HIS A 369 -6.13 6.89 -2.85
N ARG A 370 -7.27 6.30 -2.46
CA ARG A 370 -8.23 6.90 -1.53
C ARG A 370 -8.15 6.21 -0.18
N ASP A 371 -7.72 6.95 0.85
CA ASP A 371 -7.58 6.39 2.21
C ASP A 371 -8.92 6.09 2.90
N TYR A 372 -10.02 6.60 2.35
CA TYR A 372 -11.39 6.43 2.83
C TYR A 372 -12.19 5.34 2.10
N GLU A 373 -11.58 4.68 1.10
CA GLU A 373 -12.18 3.55 0.39
C GLU A 373 -11.55 2.24 0.88
N ALA A 374 -12.37 1.22 1.14
CA ALA A 374 -11.89 -0.05 1.69
C ALA A 374 -11.26 -0.96 0.62
N GLU A 375 -11.72 -0.85 -0.63
CA GLU A 375 -11.29 -1.62 -1.78
C GLU A 375 -11.07 -0.67 -2.95
N TRP A 376 -10.19 -1.06 -3.88
CA TRP A 376 -10.00 -0.27 -5.09
C TRP A 376 -10.86 -0.78 -6.23
N THR A 377 -11.65 0.13 -6.78
CA THR A 377 -12.24 0.00 -8.12
C THR A 377 -11.73 1.14 -8.99
N PRO A 378 -11.44 0.90 -10.29
CA PRO A 378 -11.26 2.00 -11.23
C PRO A 378 -12.44 2.96 -11.10
N ARG A 379 -12.16 4.26 -11.02
CA ARG A 379 -13.23 5.25 -10.82
C ARG A 379 -13.90 5.65 -12.13
N LEU A 380 -13.25 5.30 -13.25
CA LEU A 380 -13.83 5.30 -14.58
C LEU A 380 -14.31 3.88 -14.90
N ASP A 381 -15.43 3.79 -15.61
CA ASP A 381 -15.80 2.55 -16.29
C ASP A 381 -14.87 2.39 -17.50
N LEU A 382 -13.80 1.62 -17.29
CA LEU A 382 -12.74 1.44 -18.27
C LEU A 382 -13.20 0.68 -19.51
N GLU A 383 -14.16 -0.22 -19.38
CA GLU A 383 -14.72 -0.95 -20.52
C GLU A 383 -15.57 0.00 -21.38
N ARG A 384 -16.44 0.79 -20.73
CA ARG A 384 -17.23 1.81 -21.42
C ARG A 384 -16.33 2.85 -22.10
N LEU A 385 -15.31 3.33 -21.39
CA LEU A 385 -14.36 4.30 -21.94
C LEU A 385 -13.60 3.72 -23.14
N ALA A 386 -13.03 2.52 -23.02
CA ALA A 386 -12.33 1.85 -24.12
C ALA A 386 -13.25 1.67 -25.35
N GLY A 387 -14.50 1.26 -25.14
CA GLY A 387 -15.49 1.12 -26.20
C GLY A 387 -15.86 2.45 -26.87
N ARG A 388 -15.96 3.53 -26.10
CA ARG A 388 -16.28 4.88 -26.61
C ARG A 388 -15.14 5.49 -27.41
N LEU A 389 -13.90 5.29 -26.96
CA LEU A 389 -12.71 5.78 -27.65
C LEU A 389 -12.38 4.96 -28.91
N GLY A 390 -12.78 3.68 -28.95
CA GLY A 390 -12.61 2.81 -30.11
C GLY A 390 -11.14 2.48 -30.42
N ASP A 391 -10.87 2.12 -31.67
CA ASP A 391 -9.55 1.63 -32.09
C ASP A 391 -8.49 2.74 -32.17
N ASP A 392 -8.89 4.01 -32.20
CA ASP A 392 -7.98 5.15 -32.27
C ASP A 392 -7.13 5.31 -30.99
N PHE A 393 -7.62 4.80 -29.85
CA PHE A 393 -6.95 4.94 -28.56
C PHE A 393 -6.71 3.60 -27.88
N VAL A 394 -5.68 3.53 -27.05
CA VAL A 394 -5.46 2.43 -26.10
C VAL A 394 -5.27 3.00 -24.70
N LEU A 395 -5.95 2.40 -23.70
CA LEU A 395 -5.82 2.80 -22.31
C LEU A 395 -4.68 2.02 -21.64
N LEU A 396 -3.67 2.73 -21.15
CA LEU A 396 -2.64 2.17 -20.26
C LEU A 396 -3.08 2.43 -18.82
N VAL A 397 -3.40 1.39 -18.05
CA VAL A 397 -3.94 1.57 -16.70
C VAL A 397 -2.90 1.24 -15.65
N ARG A 398 -2.56 2.22 -14.81
CA ARG A 398 -1.64 2.04 -13.69
C ARG A 398 -2.38 2.16 -12.35
N GLY A 399 -2.76 1.02 -11.79
CA GLY A 399 -3.26 0.94 -10.42
C GLY A 399 -2.18 1.30 -9.39
N HIS A 400 -2.60 1.74 -8.21
CA HIS A 400 -1.68 2.05 -7.13
C HIS A 400 -1.06 0.77 -6.54
N TYR A 401 0.20 0.85 -6.12
CA TYR A 401 0.97 -0.29 -5.64
C TYR A 401 0.57 -0.84 -4.25
N PHE A 402 -0.44 -0.24 -3.61
CA PHE A 402 -0.97 -0.70 -2.31
C PHE A 402 -2.07 -1.76 -2.46
N TYR A 403 -2.54 -1.99 -3.69
CA TYR A 403 -3.69 -2.87 -3.94
C TYR A 403 -3.29 -4.33 -4.05
N ASP A 404 -4.20 -5.19 -3.60
CA ASP A 404 -3.99 -6.63 -3.56
C ASP A 404 -4.04 -7.24 -4.96
N ARG A 405 -3.10 -8.14 -5.24
CA ARG A 405 -2.64 -8.50 -6.58
C ARG A 405 -3.45 -9.61 -7.25
N GLY A 406 -4.38 -10.24 -6.52
CA GLY A 406 -4.97 -11.52 -6.93
C GLY A 406 -6.37 -11.47 -7.56
N LEU A 407 -7.06 -10.32 -7.52
CA LEU A 407 -8.47 -10.20 -7.92
C LEU A 407 -8.77 -8.85 -8.60
N SER A 408 -7.81 -8.28 -9.33
CA SER A 408 -8.01 -6.97 -9.97
C SER A 408 -8.97 -7.08 -11.17
N PRO A 409 -10.02 -6.24 -11.26
CA PRO A 409 -10.86 -6.14 -12.46
C PRO A 409 -10.06 -5.85 -13.76
N LEU A 410 -8.84 -5.31 -13.62
CA LEU A 410 -7.96 -5.00 -14.74
C LEU A 410 -7.48 -6.25 -15.49
N GLU A 411 -7.31 -7.39 -14.80
CA GLU A 411 -6.75 -8.57 -15.43
C GLU A 411 -7.69 -9.12 -16.52
N GLU A 412 -9.00 -9.10 -16.26
CA GLU A 412 -10.00 -9.51 -17.25
C GLU A 412 -10.10 -8.52 -18.42
N LEU A 413 -10.13 -7.21 -18.13
CA LEU A 413 -10.15 -6.19 -19.18
C LEU A 413 -8.89 -6.25 -20.06
N HIS A 414 -7.73 -6.53 -19.46
CA HIS A 414 -6.47 -6.71 -20.17
C HIS A 414 -6.49 -7.97 -21.06
N ARG A 415 -6.95 -9.11 -20.55
CA ARG A 415 -7.09 -10.35 -21.34
C ARG A 415 -8.02 -10.18 -22.53
N ARG A 416 -9.06 -9.37 -22.40
CA ARG A 416 -10.02 -9.02 -23.47
C ARG A 416 -9.46 -8.01 -24.47
N GLY A 417 -8.26 -7.45 -24.24
CA GLY A 417 -7.64 -6.47 -25.12
C GLY A 417 -8.25 -5.07 -25.05
N LEU A 418 -9.08 -4.78 -24.04
CA LEU A 418 -9.71 -3.47 -23.87
C LEU A 418 -8.74 -2.43 -23.27
N ILE A 419 -7.79 -2.89 -22.45
CA ILE A 419 -6.77 -2.06 -21.81
C ILE A 419 -5.41 -2.77 -21.82
N ILE A 420 -4.36 -2.02 -21.52
CA ILE A 420 -3.05 -2.56 -21.13
C ILE A 420 -2.85 -2.29 -19.64
N ASP A 421 -2.86 -3.33 -18.81
CA ASP A 421 -2.55 -3.19 -17.38
C ASP A 421 -1.04 -3.01 -17.19
N VAL A 422 -0.64 -1.80 -16.82
CA VAL A 422 0.75 -1.40 -16.59
C VAL A 422 1.05 -1.17 -15.11
N SER A 423 0.22 -1.69 -14.21
CA SER A 423 0.39 -1.56 -12.74
C SER A 423 1.70 -2.18 -12.24
N ASN A 424 2.17 -3.24 -12.90
CA ASN A 424 3.44 -3.92 -12.59
C ASN A 424 4.63 -3.40 -13.40
N TYR A 425 4.43 -2.37 -14.21
CA TYR A 425 5.50 -1.80 -15.01
C TYR A 425 6.37 -0.88 -14.13
N ASP A 426 7.68 -1.16 -14.05
CA ASP A 426 8.54 -0.52 -13.05
C ASP A 426 8.65 1.01 -13.24
N SER A 427 9.04 1.47 -14.43
CA SER A 427 9.27 2.90 -14.70
C SER A 427 7.98 3.62 -15.10
N ILE A 428 7.56 4.59 -14.28
CA ILE A 428 6.47 5.50 -14.65
C ILE A 428 6.91 6.47 -15.75
N GLU A 429 8.20 6.82 -15.77
CA GLU A 429 8.79 7.75 -16.71
C GLU A 429 8.73 7.20 -18.15
N GLU A 430 9.01 5.90 -18.33
CA GLU A 430 8.83 5.23 -19.62
C GLU A 430 7.35 5.19 -20.05
N LEU A 431 6.41 4.93 -19.13
CA LEU A 431 4.98 5.00 -19.45
C LEU A 431 4.58 6.41 -19.90
N CYS A 432 5.07 7.45 -19.22
CA CYS A 432 4.85 8.83 -19.62
C CYS A 432 5.39 9.10 -21.03
N LEU A 433 6.60 8.63 -21.35
CA LEU A 433 7.20 8.77 -22.68
C LEU A 433 6.39 8.08 -23.79
N ALA A 434 5.85 6.89 -23.50
CA ALA A 434 5.04 6.12 -24.44
C ALA A 434 3.63 6.70 -24.66
N SER A 435 3.18 7.60 -23.78
CA SER A 435 1.79 8.09 -23.77
C SER A 435 1.62 9.41 -24.53
N ASP A 436 0.47 9.51 -25.18
CA ASP A 436 0.02 10.69 -25.90
C ASP A 436 -0.75 11.65 -24.98
N ALA A 437 -1.47 11.10 -23.99
CA ALA A 437 -2.21 11.85 -22.98
C ALA A 437 -2.14 11.18 -21.60
N LEU A 438 -2.38 11.97 -20.55
CA LEU A 438 -2.55 11.49 -19.19
C LEU A 438 -3.97 11.79 -18.70
N ILE A 439 -4.69 10.78 -18.21
CA ILE A 439 -5.84 10.94 -17.33
C ILE A 439 -5.37 10.65 -15.91
N THR A 440 -5.55 11.60 -15.01
CA THR A 440 -5.17 11.47 -13.60
C THR A 440 -6.15 12.26 -12.75
N ASP A 441 -6.06 12.13 -11.43
CA ASP A 441 -6.85 12.90 -10.49
C ASP A 441 -5.95 13.83 -9.66
N TYR A 442 -5.54 13.42 -8.47
CA TYR A 442 -4.80 14.20 -7.47
C TYR A 442 -3.36 13.69 -7.30
N SER A 443 -2.88 12.95 -8.30
CA SER A 443 -1.58 12.30 -8.28
C SER A 443 -0.49 13.29 -8.62
N SER A 444 0.65 13.17 -7.94
CA SER A 444 1.82 14.01 -8.24
C SER A 444 2.41 13.74 -9.63
N VAL A 445 2.03 12.66 -10.30
CA VAL A 445 2.51 12.32 -11.65
C VAL A 445 2.16 13.41 -12.67
N MET A 446 1.10 14.19 -12.44
CA MET A 446 0.74 15.30 -13.33
C MET A 446 1.84 16.36 -13.42
N PHE A 447 2.57 16.61 -12.32
CA PHE A 447 3.68 17.56 -12.30
C PHE A 447 4.87 17.03 -13.10
N ASP A 448 5.13 15.73 -13.03
CA ASP A 448 6.20 15.08 -13.79
C ASP A 448 5.85 15.05 -15.28
N TYR A 449 4.65 14.58 -15.63
CA TYR A 449 4.15 14.46 -17.00
C TYR A 449 4.04 15.81 -17.70
N ALA A 450 3.73 16.89 -16.96
CA ALA A 450 3.70 18.24 -17.51
C ALA A 450 5.03 18.65 -18.15
N ASN A 451 6.18 18.07 -17.77
CA ASN A 451 7.46 18.33 -18.42
C ASN A 451 7.50 17.91 -19.90
N LEU A 452 6.70 16.91 -20.30
CA LEU A 452 6.59 16.45 -21.70
C LEU A 452 5.81 17.40 -22.61
N ASP A 453 5.11 18.39 -22.05
CA ASP A 453 4.21 19.31 -22.75
C ASP A 453 3.06 18.60 -23.50
N ARG A 454 2.56 17.52 -22.93
CA ARG A 454 1.48 16.71 -23.51
C ARG A 454 0.17 16.94 -22.77
N PRO A 455 -0.98 16.72 -23.43
CA PRO A 455 -2.28 16.90 -22.81
C PRO A 455 -2.47 16.09 -21.52
N ILE A 456 -3.11 16.73 -20.54
CA ILE A 456 -3.48 16.15 -19.25
C ILE A 456 -4.97 16.42 -19.04
N VAL A 457 -5.71 15.39 -18.66
CA VAL A 457 -7.11 15.47 -18.21
C VAL A 457 -7.13 15.15 -16.71
N VAL A 458 -7.63 16.10 -15.92
CA VAL A 458 -7.85 15.92 -14.49
C VAL A 458 -9.28 15.41 -14.29
N PHE A 459 -9.42 14.16 -13.84
CA PHE A 459 -10.69 13.58 -13.45
C PHE A 459 -10.92 13.76 -11.94
N ALA A 460 -11.72 14.75 -11.58
CA ALA A 460 -11.91 15.27 -10.24
C ALA A 460 -13.38 15.22 -9.76
N ASP A 461 -14.02 14.06 -9.90
CA ASP A 461 -15.39 13.80 -9.43
C ASP A 461 -15.59 13.79 -7.89
N ASP A 462 -14.52 13.63 -7.10
CA ASP A 462 -14.56 13.58 -5.62
C ASP A 462 -13.68 14.65 -4.96
N TRP A 463 -13.49 15.79 -5.64
CA TRP A 463 -12.55 16.85 -5.26
C TRP A 463 -12.82 17.43 -3.88
N GLU A 464 -14.09 17.72 -3.59
CA GLU A 464 -14.51 18.30 -2.32
C GLU A 464 -14.21 17.33 -1.16
N THR A 465 -14.44 16.03 -1.37
CA THR A 465 -14.14 14.99 -0.38
C THR A 465 -12.64 14.84 -0.19
N TYR A 466 -11.88 14.76 -1.29
CA TYR A 466 -10.43 14.57 -1.22
C TYR A 466 -9.72 15.78 -0.58
N SER A 467 -10.08 16.99 -0.98
CA SER A 467 -9.50 18.24 -0.45
C SER A 467 -9.80 18.42 1.04
N ALA A 468 -11.02 18.11 1.49
CA ALA A 468 -11.40 18.18 2.90
C ALA A 468 -10.71 17.11 3.75
N THR A 469 -10.51 15.90 3.23
CA THR A 469 -9.94 14.78 4.00
C THR A 469 -8.42 14.81 4.06
N ARG A 470 -7.75 15.01 2.91
CA ARG A 470 -6.28 14.97 2.80
C ARG A 470 -5.64 16.34 3.04
N GLY A 471 -6.39 17.42 2.82
CA GLY A 471 -5.85 18.77 2.71
C GLY A 471 -5.02 18.95 1.44
N VAL A 472 -5.14 20.11 0.80
CA VAL A 472 -4.36 20.47 -0.40
C VAL A 472 -3.66 21.81 -0.24
N TYR A 473 -2.59 22.02 -0.99
CA TYR A 473 -1.81 23.26 -0.97
C TYR A 473 -2.39 24.35 -1.89
N PHE A 474 -3.13 23.98 -2.92
CA PHE A 474 -3.81 24.88 -3.85
C PHE A 474 -5.02 24.18 -4.46
N ASP A 475 -5.94 24.95 -5.06
CA ASP A 475 -7.08 24.37 -5.77
C ASP A 475 -6.66 23.84 -7.14
N LEU A 476 -6.74 22.51 -7.33
CA LEU A 476 -6.34 21.87 -8.57
C LEU A 476 -7.33 22.12 -9.70
N THR A 477 -8.61 22.29 -9.40
CA THR A 477 -9.65 22.52 -10.41
C THR A 477 -9.54 23.93 -11.00
N GLU A 478 -9.06 24.90 -10.21
CA GLU A 478 -8.77 26.27 -10.68
C GLU A 478 -7.37 26.40 -11.32
N ASN A 479 -6.40 25.58 -10.89
CA ASN A 479 -5.01 25.64 -11.36
C ASN A 479 -4.60 24.33 -12.05
N SER A 480 -5.46 23.81 -12.92
CA SER A 480 -5.28 22.52 -13.58
C SER A 480 -4.17 22.55 -14.64
N PRO A 481 -3.43 21.44 -14.85
CA PRO A 481 -2.51 21.28 -15.97
C PRO A 481 -3.19 21.02 -17.33
N GLY A 482 -4.52 21.06 -17.40
CA GLY A 482 -5.28 20.84 -18.63
C GLY A 482 -6.79 20.84 -18.38
N ALA A 483 -7.53 20.04 -19.15
CA ALA A 483 -8.99 19.94 -19.01
C ALA A 483 -9.38 19.26 -17.68
N VAL A 484 -10.53 19.66 -17.11
CA VAL A 484 -11.05 19.11 -15.85
C VAL A 484 -12.41 18.49 -16.07
N ALA A 485 -12.54 17.20 -15.80
CA ALA A 485 -13.79 16.45 -15.85
C ALA A 485 -14.22 16.04 -14.45
N ARG A 486 -15.51 16.10 -14.14
CA ARG A 486 -16.12 15.66 -12.88
C ARG A 486 -17.00 14.42 -13.02
N SER A 487 -17.14 13.88 -14.23
CA SER A 487 -17.92 12.68 -14.50
C SER A 487 -17.32 11.84 -15.63
N GLN A 488 -17.69 10.56 -15.68
CA GLN A 488 -17.35 9.66 -16.79
C GLN A 488 -17.79 10.25 -18.14
N ASP A 489 -19.00 10.80 -18.19
CA ASP A 489 -19.59 11.36 -19.42
C ASP A 489 -18.78 12.57 -19.92
N GLU A 490 -18.29 13.41 -19.00
CA GLU A 490 -17.40 14.53 -19.34
C GLU A 490 -16.05 14.06 -19.86
N VAL A 491 -15.46 13.00 -19.28
CA VAL A 491 -14.22 12.42 -19.80
C VAL A 491 -14.44 11.91 -21.22
N GLU A 492 -15.49 11.13 -21.45
CA GLU A 492 -15.83 10.62 -22.78
C GLU A 492 -16.04 11.74 -23.80
N GLU A 493 -16.83 12.75 -23.44
CA GLU A 493 -17.11 13.89 -24.31
C GLU A 493 -15.85 14.69 -24.65
N MET A 494 -14.96 14.91 -23.68
CA MET A 494 -13.69 15.60 -23.90
C MET A 494 -12.86 14.89 -24.97
N PHE A 495 -12.72 13.56 -24.89
CA PHE A 495 -11.94 12.80 -25.87
C PHE A 495 -12.61 12.73 -27.24
N THR A 496 -13.94 12.60 -27.30
CA THR A 496 -14.65 12.52 -28.59
C THR A 496 -14.78 13.86 -29.30
N SER A 497 -14.88 14.97 -28.57
CA SER A 497 -14.92 16.34 -29.12
C SER A 497 -13.54 16.89 -29.47
N GLY A 498 -12.49 16.41 -28.79
CA GLY A 498 -11.12 16.92 -28.92
C GLY A 498 -10.73 17.97 -27.87
N ALA A 499 -11.66 18.37 -27.00
CA ALA A 499 -11.45 19.40 -25.97
C ALA A 499 -10.24 19.14 -25.06
N TRP A 500 -9.86 17.88 -24.85
CA TRP A 500 -8.69 17.49 -24.05
C TRP A 500 -7.35 18.06 -24.57
N CYS A 501 -7.25 18.39 -25.86
CA CYS A 501 -6.04 18.93 -26.49
C CYS A 501 -6.23 20.31 -27.15
N GLU A 502 -7.34 21.00 -26.87
CA GLU A 502 -7.63 22.34 -27.41
C GLU A 502 -6.81 23.46 -26.75
N GLU A 503 -6.96 24.68 -27.28
CA GLU A 503 -6.19 25.87 -26.88
C GLU A 503 -6.33 26.20 -25.38
N GLU A 504 -7.53 26.08 -24.80
CA GLU A 504 -7.75 26.35 -23.38
C GLU A 504 -6.97 25.36 -22.49
N ALA A 505 -7.06 24.06 -22.81
CA ALA A 505 -6.29 23.03 -22.11
C ALA A 505 -4.77 23.24 -22.27
N ALA A 506 -4.32 23.69 -23.45
CA ALA A 506 -2.92 24.03 -23.70
C ALA A 506 -2.45 25.29 -22.94
N ALA A 507 -3.31 26.31 -22.80
CA ALA A 507 -3.03 27.51 -22.03
C ALA A 507 -2.89 27.18 -20.53
N ASN A 508 -3.81 26.36 -20.00
CA ASN A 508 -3.75 25.85 -18.62
C ASN A 508 -2.45 25.07 -18.38
N ARG A 509 -2.10 24.16 -19.28
CA ARG A 509 -0.83 23.41 -19.23
C ARG A 509 0.39 24.32 -19.25
N THR A 510 0.38 25.37 -20.08
CA THR A 510 1.49 26.34 -20.18
C THR A 510 1.67 27.10 -18.87
N ALA A 511 0.58 27.58 -18.27
CA ALA A 511 0.61 28.26 -16.97
C ALA A 511 1.11 27.32 -15.86
N PHE A 512 0.62 26.08 -15.85
CA PHE A 512 1.03 25.04 -14.92
C PHE A 512 2.53 24.71 -15.03
N ARG A 513 3.03 24.50 -16.25
CA ARG A 513 4.46 24.25 -16.55
C ARG A 513 5.35 25.38 -16.03
N ARG A 514 4.97 26.64 -16.25
CA ARG A 514 5.75 27.80 -15.75
C ARG A 514 5.87 27.79 -14.22
N LYS A 515 4.86 27.31 -13.51
CA LYS A 515 4.84 27.26 -12.04
C LYS A 515 5.55 26.04 -11.47
N PHE A 516 5.36 24.87 -12.07
CA PHE A 516 5.75 23.60 -11.45
C PHE A 516 6.87 22.84 -12.18
N CYS A 517 7.22 23.20 -13.41
CA CYS A 517 8.31 22.57 -14.18
C CYS A 517 9.54 23.50 -14.27
N ALA A 518 9.74 24.35 -13.26
CA ALA A 518 10.73 25.42 -13.31
C ALA A 518 12.18 24.89 -13.38
N PHE A 519 12.50 23.75 -12.74
CA PHE A 519 13.88 23.27 -12.62
C PHE A 519 14.20 22.03 -13.47
N ASP A 520 13.21 21.23 -13.85
CA ASP A 520 13.39 20.01 -14.63
C ASP A 520 13.82 20.31 -16.08
N ASP A 521 15.11 20.21 -16.37
CA ASP A 521 15.69 20.55 -17.67
C ASP A 521 16.55 19.45 -18.29
N GLY A 522 16.64 18.26 -17.68
CA GLY A 522 17.47 17.16 -18.17
C GLY A 522 18.80 16.98 -17.45
N HIS A 523 19.14 17.88 -16.52
CA HIS A 523 20.44 17.87 -15.83
C HIS A 523 20.34 17.80 -14.30
N ALA A 524 19.17 17.46 -13.74
CA ALA A 524 18.96 17.44 -12.29
C ALA A 524 19.88 16.43 -11.60
N ALA A 525 20.02 15.21 -12.13
CA ALA A 525 20.92 14.18 -11.62
C ALA A 525 22.38 14.65 -11.64
N GLU A 526 22.79 15.33 -12.73
CA GLU A 526 24.16 15.84 -12.88
C GLU A 526 24.48 16.89 -11.82
N ARG A 527 23.56 17.85 -11.59
CA ARG A 527 23.74 18.86 -10.54
C ARG A 527 23.88 18.22 -9.15
N VAL A 528 23.06 17.22 -8.84
CA VAL A 528 23.16 16.48 -7.57
C VAL A 528 24.52 15.80 -7.45
N VAL A 529 24.98 15.10 -8.50
CA VAL A 529 26.26 14.39 -8.47
C VAL A 529 27.44 15.34 -8.29
N ARG A 530 27.50 16.41 -9.09
CA ARG A 530 28.56 17.42 -9.03
C ARG A 530 28.64 18.12 -7.68
N HIS A 531 27.51 18.55 -7.14
CA HIS A 531 27.48 19.23 -5.85
C HIS A 531 27.79 18.25 -4.71
N VAL A 532 27.02 17.17 -4.58
CA VAL A 532 27.04 16.33 -3.37
C VAL A 532 28.24 15.39 -3.34
N PHE A 533 28.58 14.78 -4.47
CA PHE A 533 29.60 13.73 -4.51
C PHE A 533 30.98 14.27 -4.89
N LEU A 534 31.03 15.24 -5.80
CA LEU A 534 32.28 15.86 -6.27
C LEU A 534 32.65 17.15 -5.50
N GLY A 535 31.72 17.74 -4.74
CA GLY A 535 31.98 18.95 -3.97
C GLY A 535 32.16 20.21 -4.84
N GLU A 536 31.68 20.19 -6.08
CA GLU A 536 31.79 21.31 -7.00
C GLU A 536 30.89 22.47 -6.54
N LYS A 537 31.47 23.67 -6.40
CA LYS A 537 30.75 24.87 -5.94
C LYS A 537 29.85 25.51 -7.01
N GLY A 538 30.07 25.18 -8.27
CA GLY A 538 29.26 25.60 -9.40
C GLY A 538 28.72 24.39 -10.12
N VAL A 539 27.39 24.30 -10.23
CA VAL A 539 26.71 23.30 -11.06
C VAL A 539 26.17 23.98 -12.32
N PRO A 540 25.92 23.24 -13.42
CA PRO A 540 25.31 23.82 -14.61
C PRO A 540 24.03 24.59 -14.26
N PRO A 541 23.82 25.81 -14.81
CA PRO A 541 22.60 26.57 -14.55
C PRO A 541 21.38 25.84 -15.12
N VAL A 542 20.20 26.14 -14.58
CA VAL A 542 18.92 25.63 -15.12
C VAL A 542 18.63 26.32 -16.45
N ILE A 543 18.40 25.53 -17.50
CA ILE A 543 18.01 26.03 -18.82
C ILE A 543 16.60 26.63 -18.71
N PRO A 544 16.31 27.85 -19.18
CA PRO A 544 14.95 28.41 -19.16
C PRO A 544 13.92 27.55 -19.89
N ILE A 545 12.68 27.49 -19.39
CA ILE A 545 11.64 26.56 -19.90
C ILE A 545 11.30 26.75 -21.38
N ASP A 546 11.40 27.98 -21.88
CA ASP A 546 11.18 28.38 -23.28
C ASP A 546 12.30 27.94 -24.22
N GLN A 547 13.45 27.54 -23.68
CA GLN A 547 14.62 27.06 -24.43
C GLN A 547 14.74 25.53 -24.40
N ARG A 548 13.84 24.84 -23.70
CA ARG A 548 13.86 23.37 -23.58
C ARG A 548 13.06 22.73 -24.70
N THR A 549 13.55 21.58 -25.16
CA THR A 549 12.80 20.70 -26.08
C THR A 549 12.53 19.38 -25.36
N PRO A 550 11.27 19.09 -24.97
CA PRO A 550 10.94 17.80 -24.37
C PRO A 550 10.99 16.69 -25.42
N ALA A 551 11.01 15.44 -24.95
CA ALA A 551 11.00 14.24 -25.78
C ALA A 551 9.83 14.27 -26.79
N PRO A 552 10.06 13.86 -28.05
CA PRO A 552 9.05 13.92 -29.09
C PRO A 552 7.80 13.14 -28.68
N THR A 553 6.62 13.67 -29.02
CA THR A 553 5.36 12.91 -28.86
C THR A 553 5.44 11.61 -29.66
N PRO A 554 4.70 10.56 -29.29
CA PRO A 554 4.68 9.32 -30.06
C PRO A 554 4.42 9.52 -31.57
N ASP A 555 3.48 10.38 -31.93
CA ASP A 555 3.22 10.73 -33.34
C ASP A 555 4.43 11.37 -34.03
N LYS A 556 5.11 12.32 -33.35
CA LYS A 556 6.34 12.93 -33.88
C LYS A 556 7.49 11.92 -33.95
N ALA A 557 7.59 11.01 -32.98
CA ALA A 557 8.61 9.97 -32.96
C ALA A 557 8.45 9.01 -34.14
N ALA A 558 7.20 8.60 -34.45
CA ALA A 558 6.90 7.79 -35.62
C ALA A 558 7.24 8.53 -36.93
N ALA A 559 6.86 9.80 -37.05
CA ALA A 559 7.18 10.60 -38.24
C ALA A 559 8.69 10.80 -38.46
N LEU A 560 9.50 10.77 -37.39
CA LEU A 560 10.96 10.87 -37.44
C LEU A 560 11.65 9.52 -37.74
N SER A 561 10.97 8.39 -37.55
CA SER A 561 11.51 7.05 -37.84
C SER A 561 11.21 6.53 -39.25
N ASP A 562 10.28 7.17 -39.95
CA ASP A 562 9.95 6.87 -41.35
C ASP A 562 10.94 7.50 -42.37
N TRP A 563 12.04 8.08 -41.87
CA TRP A 563 13.22 8.56 -42.59
C TRP A 563 14.45 7.75 -42.19
#